data_AF-A0A5J4TU90-F1
#
_entry.id   AF-A0A5J4TU90-F1
#
_cell.length_a   1.000
_cell.length_b   1.000
_cell.length_c   1.000
_cell.angle_alpha   90.00
_cell.angle_beta   90.00
_cell.angle_gamma   90.00
#
_symmetry.space_group_name_H-M   'P 1'
#
loop_
_entity.id
_entity.type
_entity.pdbx_description
1 polymer ?
#
loop_
_entity_poly.entity_id
_entity_poly.type
_entity_poly.pdbx_seq_one_letter_code
_entity_poly.pdbx_strand_id
1 'polypeptide(L)'
;MKLEITDALIMGYSTLRMAEIHRATAKRMRDESWKIVSSMWKVHDTDVEITLRPLKNPSVCPTTWLSGWLERRKDKSLKKGLWWLSSKNREASYEEMSKVVHQIMLEVGIPSGSTVTSIRKSSMTKSVSQGATKTQINRATRHKKGTDTVAHHYDQNLNDDLREKLSNFE
;
A
#
# COMPACT_ATOMS: atom_id res chain seq x y z
N MET A 1 -2.74 2.23 -18.12
CA MET A 1 -2.97 2.05 -16.67
C MET A 1 -3.67 3.28 -16.12
N LYS A 2 -3.99 3.40 -14.82
CA LYS A 2 -4.61 4.62 -14.22
C LYS A 2 -3.89 5.00 -12.92
N LEU A 3 -3.94 6.28 -12.50
CA LEU A 3 -3.22 6.75 -11.31
C LEU A 3 -3.83 6.14 -10.05
N GLU A 4 -5.15 6.17 -9.95
CA GLU A 4 -5.97 5.63 -8.87
C GLU A 4 -5.66 4.18 -8.52
N ILE A 5 -5.49 3.32 -9.52
CA ILE A 5 -5.17 1.89 -9.32
C ILE A 5 -3.72 1.73 -8.85
N THR A 6 -2.82 2.58 -9.36
CA THR A 6 -1.41 2.56 -8.94
C THR A 6 -1.29 2.92 -7.45
N ASP A 7 -2.00 3.97 -7.01
CA ASP A 7 -2.01 4.43 -5.62
C ASP A 7 -2.62 3.38 -4.67
N ALA A 8 -3.78 2.82 -5.05
CA ALA A 8 -4.46 1.78 -4.27
C ALA A 8 -3.60 0.51 -4.12
N LEU A 9 -2.92 0.08 -5.19
CA LEU A 9 -2.01 -1.07 -5.14
C LEU A 9 -0.77 -0.78 -4.29
N ILE A 10 -0.13 0.38 -4.44
CA ILE A 10 1.01 0.74 -3.59
C ILE A 10 0.56 0.76 -2.13
N MET A 11 -0.60 1.33 -1.81
CA MET A 11 -1.15 1.32 -0.46
C MET A 11 -1.39 -0.10 0.07
N GLY A 12 -2.05 -0.94 -0.70
CA GLY A 12 -2.36 -2.32 -0.32
C GLY A 12 -1.10 -3.17 -0.11
N TYR A 13 -0.08 -3.00 -0.94
CA TYR A 13 1.10 -3.89 -0.90
C TYR A 13 2.27 -3.36 -0.04
N SER A 14 2.30 -2.06 0.27
CA SER A 14 3.34 -1.46 1.12
C SER A 14 2.87 -1.14 2.54
N THR A 15 1.55 -1.15 2.74
CA THR A 15 0.85 -0.63 3.93
C THR A 15 1.14 0.85 4.24
N LEU A 16 1.71 1.63 3.32
CA LEU A 16 1.89 3.08 3.48
C LEU A 16 0.54 3.79 3.59
N ARG A 17 0.48 4.90 4.34
CA ARG A 17 -0.68 5.79 4.40
C ARG A 17 -0.74 6.65 3.14
N MET A 18 -1.92 7.17 2.79
CA MET A 18 -2.07 8.09 1.65
C MET A 18 -1.08 9.26 1.73
N ALA A 19 -0.91 9.85 2.92
CA ALA A 19 0.00 10.97 3.09
C ALA A 19 1.48 10.59 2.90
N GLU A 20 1.85 9.35 3.23
CA GLU A 20 3.20 8.82 2.99
C GLU A 20 3.39 8.58 1.48
N ILE A 21 2.40 7.96 0.82
CA ILE A 21 2.43 7.75 -0.63
C ILE A 21 2.52 9.07 -1.39
N HIS A 22 1.72 10.08 -1.02
CA HIS A 22 1.70 11.41 -1.64
C HIS A 22 3.07 12.09 -1.63
N ARG A 23 3.85 11.94 -0.55
CA ARG A 23 5.21 12.50 -0.44
C ARG A 23 6.31 11.57 -0.95
N ALA A 24 5.95 10.38 -1.42
CA ALA A 24 6.94 9.37 -1.76
C ALA A 24 7.73 9.75 -3.02
N THR A 25 9.02 9.46 -2.98
CA THR A 25 9.85 9.37 -4.19
C THR A 25 10.03 7.91 -4.57
N ALA A 26 10.32 7.67 -5.84
CA ALA A 26 10.58 6.33 -6.35
C ALA A 26 11.92 6.26 -7.06
N LYS A 27 12.55 5.08 -7.05
CA LYS A 27 13.74 4.76 -7.83
C LYS A 27 13.60 3.37 -8.41
N ARG A 28 13.76 3.26 -9.73
CA ARG A 28 13.84 1.95 -10.41
C ARG A 28 15.19 1.31 -10.13
N MET A 29 15.15 0.04 -9.73
CA MET A 29 16.32 -0.79 -9.47
C MET A 29 16.67 -1.64 -10.70
N ARG A 30 17.87 -2.25 -10.69
CA ARG A 30 18.35 -3.08 -11.82
C ARG A 30 17.54 -4.36 -12.02
N ASP A 31 16.97 -4.91 -10.95
CA ASP A 31 16.17 -6.14 -10.94
C ASP A 31 14.66 -5.88 -11.17
N GLU A 32 14.33 -4.76 -11.82
CA GLU A 32 12.95 -4.29 -12.05
C GLU A 32 12.13 -3.99 -10.79
N SER A 33 12.74 -4.10 -9.61
CA SER A 33 12.13 -3.64 -8.38
C SER A 33 12.09 -2.12 -8.31
N TRP A 34 11.16 -1.61 -7.50
CA TRP A 34 10.99 -0.20 -7.24
C TRP A 34 11.26 0.09 -5.77
N LYS A 35 12.23 0.96 -5.51
CA LYS A 35 12.45 1.51 -4.18
C LYS A 35 11.55 2.73 -4.01
N ILE A 36 10.67 2.69 -3.02
CA ILE A 36 9.79 3.78 -2.61
C ILE A 36 10.34 4.36 -1.31
N VAL A 37 10.60 5.67 -1.28
CA VAL A 37 11.13 6.38 -0.11
C VAL A 37 10.13 7.45 0.32
N SER A 38 9.70 7.45 1.57
CA SER A 38 8.72 8.40 2.12
C SER A 38 9.04 8.77 3.57
N SER A 39 8.79 10.02 3.96
CA SER A 39 8.92 10.47 5.35
C SER A 39 7.72 10.10 6.23
N MET A 40 7.97 9.64 7.46
CA MET A 40 6.96 9.36 8.49
C MET A 40 6.88 10.48 9.53
N TRP A 41 5.68 11.01 9.78
CA TRP A 41 5.51 12.12 10.73
C TRP A 41 5.39 11.68 12.21
N LYS A 42 5.00 10.43 12.49
CA LYS A 42 4.43 10.08 13.80
C LYS A 42 5.39 9.59 14.88
N VAL A 43 6.65 9.27 14.61
CA VAL A 43 7.50 8.67 15.66
C VAL A 43 8.94 9.19 15.65
N HIS A 44 9.55 9.38 14.49
CA HIS A 44 10.81 10.10 14.28
C HIS A 44 10.80 10.57 12.82
N ASP A 45 11.47 11.68 12.49
CA ASP A 45 11.61 12.19 11.13
C ASP A 45 12.56 11.29 10.31
N THR A 46 12.16 10.01 10.19
CA THR A 46 12.95 8.94 9.60
C THR A 46 12.29 8.56 8.29
N ASP A 47 13.09 8.60 7.23
CA ASP A 47 12.68 8.09 5.94
C ASP A 47 12.40 6.59 6.00
N VAL A 48 11.27 6.22 5.44
CA VAL A 48 10.87 4.84 5.23
C VAL A 48 11.26 4.45 3.84
N GLU A 49 12.01 3.36 3.74
CA GLU A 49 12.35 2.74 2.47
C GLU A 49 11.64 1.40 2.32
N ILE A 50 10.93 1.22 1.20
CA ILE A 50 10.26 -0.03 0.84
C ILE A 50 10.73 -0.42 -0.55
N THR A 51 11.02 -1.70 -0.74
CA THR A 51 11.32 -2.26 -2.05
C THR A 51 10.13 -3.10 -2.52
N LEU A 52 9.44 -2.63 -3.56
CA LEU A 52 8.39 -3.37 -4.25
C LEU A 52 9.05 -4.22 -5.34
N ARG A 53 8.97 -5.54 -5.21
CA ARG A 53 9.46 -6.49 -6.21
C ARG A 53 8.33 -6.89 -7.17
N PRO A 54 8.64 -7.24 -8.42
CA PRO A 54 7.65 -7.80 -9.34
C PRO A 54 6.93 -9.02 -8.75
N LEU A 55 5.63 -9.11 -9.00
CA LEU A 55 4.77 -10.23 -8.60
C LEU A 55 4.48 -11.12 -9.80
N LYS A 56 4.22 -12.40 -9.57
CA LYS A 56 3.85 -13.36 -10.63
C LYS A 56 2.60 -12.95 -11.39
N ASN A 57 1.64 -12.32 -10.72
CA ASN A 57 0.41 -11.83 -11.34
C ASN A 57 0.55 -10.34 -11.70
N PRO A 58 0.73 -9.99 -13.00
CA PRO A 58 0.92 -8.60 -13.41
C PRO A 58 -0.35 -7.74 -13.26
N SER A 59 -1.55 -8.32 -13.23
CA SER A 59 -2.80 -7.55 -13.15
C SER A 59 -2.98 -6.82 -11.82
N VAL A 60 -2.32 -7.30 -10.77
CA VAL A 60 -2.33 -6.70 -9.42
C VAL A 60 -0.93 -6.28 -8.96
N CYS A 61 0.06 -6.26 -9.87
CA CYS A 61 1.44 -6.02 -9.50
C CYS A 61 1.76 -4.52 -9.38
N PRO A 62 2.11 -3.99 -8.19
CA PRO A 62 2.39 -2.56 -8.04
C PRO A 62 3.51 -2.05 -8.95
N THR A 63 4.55 -2.85 -9.22
CA THR A 63 5.67 -2.43 -10.09
C THR A 63 5.24 -2.31 -11.54
N THR A 64 4.37 -3.20 -12.02
CA THR A 64 3.75 -3.15 -13.36
C THR A 64 2.90 -1.90 -13.50
N TRP A 65 2.01 -1.64 -12.53
CA TRP A 65 1.14 -0.47 -12.53
C TRP A 65 1.92 0.84 -12.44
N LEU A 66 2.94 0.89 -11.58
CA LEU A 66 3.82 2.06 -11.44
C LEU A 66 4.60 2.34 -12.72
N SER A 67 5.16 1.31 -13.35
CA SER A 67 5.85 1.46 -14.63
C SER A 67 4.90 2.01 -15.70
N GLY A 68 3.70 1.46 -15.82
CA GLY A 68 2.72 1.95 -16.79
C GLY A 68 2.10 3.31 -16.43
N TRP A 69 2.19 3.78 -15.18
CA TRP A 69 1.93 5.18 -14.81
C TRP A 69 2.99 6.11 -15.39
N LEU A 70 4.26 5.79 -15.19
CA LEU A 70 5.37 6.60 -15.72
C LEU A 70 5.37 6.64 -17.24
N GLU A 71 5.06 5.54 -17.92
CA GLU A 71 4.98 5.49 -19.39
C GLU A 71 3.89 6.40 -19.98
N ARG A 72 2.83 6.72 -19.22
CA ARG A 72 1.76 7.62 -19.68
C ARG A 72 2.07 9.09 -19.45
N ARG A 73 3.05 9.40 -18.60
CA ARG A 73 3.47 10.78 -18.37
C ARG A 73 4.24 11.25 -19.60
N LYS A 74 4.04 12.52 -19.99
CA LYS A 74 4.87 13.16 -21.03
C LYS A 74 6.34 13.14 -20.63
N ASP A 75 6.60 13.35 -19.34
CA ASP A 75 7.92 13.25 -18.74
C ASP A 75 7.98 12.04 -17.81
N LYS A 76 8.73 11.02 -18.23
CA LYS A 76 8.97 9.78 -17.48
C LYS A 76 9.98 9.97 -16.34
N SER A 77 10.69 11.11 -16.34
CA SER A 77 11.66 11.45 -15.30
C SER A 77 10.99 11.65 -13.95
N LEU A 78 11.57 11.05 -12.91
CA LEU A 78 11.12 11.24 -11.53
C LEU A 78 11.59 12.59 -10.94
N LYS A 79 12.33 13.40 -11.70
CA LYS A 79 12.76 14.76 -11.28
C LYS A 79 11.59 15.69 -10.94
N LYS A 80 10.43 15.49 -11.58
CA LYS A 80 9.21 16.29 -11.34
C LYS A 80 8.30 15.73 -10.23
N GLY A 81 8.77 14.74 -9.46
CA GLY A 81 7.95 14.04 -8.48
C GLY A 81 7.27 12.80 -9.06
N LEU A 82 6.75 11.95 -8.17
CA LEU A 82 6.16 10.65 -8.52
C LEU A 82 4.77 10.83 -9.14
N TRP A 83 4.01 11.81 -8.63
CA TRP A 83 2.61 12.04 -8.96
C TRP A 83 2.40 13.24 -9.88
N TRP A 84 3.37 13.50 -10.75
CA TRP A 84 3.30 14.61 -11.70
C TRP A 84 2.15 14.46 -12.71
N LEU A 85 1.25 15.45 -12.74
CA LEU A 85 0.13 15.50 -13.66
C LEU A 85 0.50 16.32 -14.89
N SER A 86 0.77 15.64 -16.01
CA SER A 86 1.18 16.31 -17.26
C SER A 86 0.12 17.27 -17.82
N SER A 87 -1.17 17.03 -17.54
CA SER A 87 -2.27 17.90 -17.97
C SER A 87 -2.37 19.20 -17.17
N LYS A 88 -1.99 19.17 -15.89
CA LYS A 88 -2.04 20.32 -14.96
C LYS A 88 -0.69 21.00 -14.78
N ASN A 89 0.37 20.43 -15.34
CA ASN A 89 1.76 20.89 -15.22
C ASN A 89 2.18 21.13 -13.74
N ARG A 90 1.73 20.26 -12.84
CA ARG A 90 2.10 20.26 -11.42
C ARG A 90 1.96 18.86 -10.82
N GLU A 91 2.48 18.67 -9.62
CA GLU A 91 2.24 17.46 -8.84
C GLU A 91 0.77 17.40 -8.36
N ALA A 92 0.22 16.19 -8.26
CA ALA A 92 -1.09 15.95 -7.69
C ALA A 92 -1.15 16.39 -6.23
N SER A 93 -2.25 17.03 -5.81
CA SER A 93 -2.47 17.30 -4.39
C SER A 93 -2.89 16.02 -3.66
N TYR A 94 -2.76 16.02 -2.34
CA TYR A 94 -3.23 14.94 -1.48
C TYR A 94 -4.73 14.65 -1.69
N GLU A 95 -5.54 15.70 -1.80
CA GLU A 95 -6.98 15.63 -2.00
C GLU A 95 -7.31 15.05 -3.38
N GLU A 96 -6.56 15.41 -4.42
CA GLU A 96 -6.72 14.85 -5.75
C GLU A 96 -6.42 13.35 -5.78
N MET A 97 -5.31 12.92 -5.17
CA MET A 97 -4.97 11.50 -5.04
C MET A 97 -6.02 10.73 -4.23
N SER A 98 -6.44 11.29 -3.08
CA SER A 98 -7.48 10.69 -2.25
C SER A 98 -8.81 10.55 -3.01
N LYS A 99 -9.22 11.58 -3.75
CA LYS A 99 -10.46 11.60 -4.52
C LYS A 99 -10.46 10.54 -5.63
N VAL A 100 -9.37 10.38 -6.37
CA VAL A 100 -9.31 9.36 -7.43
C VAL A 100 -9.30 7.94 -6.87
N VAL A 101 -8.70 7.72 -5.69
CA VAL A 101 -8.80 6.42 -4.99
C VAL A 101 -10.21 6.15 -4.50
N HIS A 102 -10.91 7.15 -3.94
CA HIS A 102 -12.31 7.01 -3.59
C HIS A 102 -13.20 6.69 -4.80
N GLN A 103 -12.93 7.32 -5.95
CA GLN A 103 -13.68 7.08 -7.18
C GLN A 103 -13.56 5.61 -7.63
N ILE A 104 -12.35 5.04 -7.66
CA ILE A 104 -12.18 3.63 -8.04
C ILE A 104 -12.81 2.68 -7.00
N MET A 105 -12.76 3.03 -5.72
CA MET A 105 -13.45 2.26 -4.67
C MET A 105 -14.96 2.19 -4.95
N LEU A 106 -15.58 3.32 -5.29
CA LEU A 106 -17.00 3.37 -5.68
C LEU A 106 -17.29 2.57 -6.96
N GLU A 107 -16.43 2.70 -7.98
CA GLU A 107 -16.57 1.98 -9.26
C GLU A 107 -16.55 0.45 -9.08
N VAL A 108 -15.80 -0.05 -8.10
CA VAL A 108 -15.75 -1.50 -7.78
C VAL A 108 -16.76 -1.92 -6.70
N GLY A 109 -17.71 -1.05 -6.36
CA GLY A 109 -18.81 -1.36 -5.45
C GLY A 109 -18.50 -1.24 -3.96
N ILE A 110 -17.38 -0.62 -3.56
CA ILE A 110 -17.09 -0.35 -2.15
C ILE A 110 -17.98 0.82 -1.68
N PRO A 111 -18.68 0.71 -0.54
CA PRO A 111 -19.58 1.77 -0.05
C PRO A 111 -18.89 3.12 0.16
N SER A 112 -19.59 4.21 -0.16
CA SER A 112 -19.11 5.59 -0.12
C SER A 112 -18.62 6.08 1.25
N GLY A 113 -19.06 5.44 2.35
CA GLY A 113 -18.57 5.71 3.71
C GLY A 113 -17.18 5.12 4.00
N SER A 114 -16.62 4.32 3.09
CA SER A 114 -15.30 3.70 3.27
C SER A 114 -14.19 4.72 3.03
N THR A 115 -13.27 4.84 3.99
CA THR A 115 -12.09 5.70 3.86
C THR A 115 -11.00 5.03 3.01
N VAL A 116 -10.12 5.80 2.37
CA VAL A 116 -8.92 5.24 1.70
C VAL A 116 -8.09 4.36 2.66
N THR A 117 -8.05 4.71 3.95
CA THR A 117 -7.38 3.91 5.00
C THR A 117 -7.94 2.48 5.12
N SER A 118 -9.18 2.23 4.67
CA SER A 118 -9.75 0.88 4.62
C SER A 118 -8.94 -0.06 3.72
N ILE A 119 -8.30 0.42 2.65
CA ILE A 119 -7.43 -0.40 1.78
C ILE A 119 -6.27 -0.96 2.59
N ARG A 120 -5.59 -0.09 3.36
CA ARG A 120 -4.51 -0.49 4.26
C ARG A 120 -5.03 -1.47 5.32
N LYS A 121 -6.20 -1.20 5.91
CA LYS A 121 -6.84 -2.10 6.90
C LYS A 121 -7.07 -3.49 6.32
N SER A 122 -7.70 -3.58 5.16
CA SER A 122 -8.00 -4.84 4.48
C SER A 122 -6.73 -5.61 4.13
N SER A 123 -5.66 -4.93 3.70
CA SER A 123 -4.36 -5.56 3.45
C SER A 123 -3.76 -6.19 4.72
N MET A 124 -3.84 -5.49 5.86
CA MET A 124 -3.37 -6.02 7.14
C MET A 124 -4.21 -7.23 7.58
N THR A 125 -5.53 -7.11 7.56
CA THR A 125 -6.45 -8.22 7.89
C THR A 125 -6.22 -9.43 6.96
N LYS A 126 -6.03 -9.20 5.65
CA LYS A 126 -5.75 -10.28 4.71
C LYS A 126 -4.43 -10.98 5.01
N SER A 127 -3.37 -10.20 5.29
CA SER A 127 -2.07 -10.76 5.66
C SER A 127 -2.18 -11.62 6.93
N VAL A 128 -2.92 -11.16 7.94
CA VAL A 128 -3.17 -11.95 9.18
C VAL A 128 -3.96 -13.23 8.88
N SER A 129 -5.01 -13.17 8.04
CA SER A 129 -5.75 -14.37 7.61
C SER A 129 -4.92 -15.37 6.81
N GLN A 130 -3.81 -14.91 6.21
CA GLN A 130 -2.85 -15.74 5.49
C GLN A 130 -1.70 -16.23 6.38
N GLY A 131 -1.82 -16.09 7.71
CA GLY A 131 -0.86 -16.60 8.68
C GLY A 131 0.36 -15.70 8.91
N ALA A 132 0.32 -14.44 8.50
CA ALA A 132 1.41 -13.51 8.81
C ALA A 132 1.53 -13.31 10.33
N THR A 133 2.75 -13.48 10.85
CA THR A 133 3.03 -13.29 12.28
C THR A 133 2.83 -11.84 12.69
N LYS A 134 2.49 -11.61 13.98
CA LYS A 134 2.42 -10.27 14.58
C LYS A 134 3.69 -9.46 14.35
N THR A 135 4.87 -10.10 14.37
CA THR A 135 6.16 -9.47 14.08
C THR A 135 6.27 -9.01 12.62
N GLN A 136 5.86 -9.84 11.66
CA GLN A 136 5.83 -9.47 10.24
C GLN A 136 4.88 -8.29 9.99
N ILE A 137 3.67 -8.33 10.55
CA ILE A 137 2.71 -7.24 10.41
C ILE A 137 3.24 -5.97 11.05
N ASN A 138 3.67 -6.01 12.32
CA ASN A 138 4.22 -4.83 13.01
C ASN A 138 5.40 -4.20 12.26
N ARG A 139 6.25 -5.02 11.64
CA ARG A 139 7.36 -4.55 10.80
C ARG A 139 6.86 -3.88 9.52
N ALA A 140 5.90 -4.50 8.82
CA ALA A 140 5.34 -3.96 7.58
C ALA A 140 4.60 -2.64 7.82
N THR A 141 3.78 -2.59 8.87
CA THR A 141 2.92 -1.44 9.22
C THR A 141 3.63 -0.35 10.01
N ARG A 142 4.84 -0.66 10.50
CA ARG A 142 5.68 0.19 11.34
C ARG A 142 4.95 0.65 12.61
N HIS A 143 4.20 -0.27 13.22
CA HIS A 143 3.65 -0.06 14.57
C HIS A 143 4.76 -0.19 15.61
N LYS A 144 4.69 0.59 16.71
CA LYS A 144 5.71 0.55 17.77
C LYS A 144 5.84 -0.87 18.30
N LYS A 145 7.08 -1.34 18.50
CA LYS A 145 7.37 -2.68 19.03
C LYS A 145 6.68 -2.84 20.38
N GLY A 146 5.95 -3.95 20.57
CA GLY A 146 5.18 -4.23 21.78
C GLY A 146 3.75 -3.67 21.80
N THR A 147 3.25 -3.07 20.71
CA THR A 147 1.85 -2.65 20.63
C THR A 147 0.92 -3.81 20.23
N ASP A 148 -0.21 -3.92 20.92
CA ASP A 148 -1.27 -4.90 20.63
C ASP A 148 -2.28 -4.41 19.58
N THR A 149 -2.01 -3.27 18.95
CA THR A 149 -2.87 -2.65 17.92
C THR A 149 -3.26 -3.62 16.82
N VAL A 150 -2.35 -4.50 16.40
CA VAL A 150 -2.63 -5.48 15.33
C VAL A 150 -3.61 -6.55 15.80
N ALA A 151 -3.40 -7.10 16.99
CA ALA A 151 -4.29 -8.10 17.56
C ALA A 151 -5.69 -7.52 17.81
N HIS A 152 -5.79 -6.30 18.35
CA HIS A 152 -7.08 -5.69 18.66
C HIS A 152 -7.90 -5.26 17.44
N HIS A 153 -7.26 -4.86 16.34
CA HIS A 153 -7.98 -4.23 15.22
C HIS A 153 -7.98 -5.03 13.92
N TYR A 154 -7.04 -5.96 13.73
CA TYR A 154 -6.83 -6.63 12.44
C TYR A 154 -6.82 -8.15 12.53
N ASP A 155 -6.56 -8.73 13.70
CA ASP A 155 -6.73 -10.16 13.97
C ASP A 155 -8.20 -10.49 14.27
N GLN A 156 -8.99 -10.55 13.20
CA GLN A 156 -10.39 -10.99 13.26
C GLN A 156 -10.52 -12.45 12.85
N ASN A 157 -9.42 -13.22 12.86
CA ASN A 157 -9.45 -14.60 12.44
C ASN A 157 -10.37 -15.39 13.36
N LEU A 158 -11.31 -16.13 12.75
CA LEU A 158 -11.98 -17.22 13.44
C LEU A 158 -10.88 -18.22 13.82
N ASN A 159 -10.79 -18.58 15.11
CA ASN A 159 -9.77 -19.49 15.64
C ASN A 159 -9.93 -20.94 15.13
N ASP A 160 -10.55 -21.15 13.98
CA ASP A 160 -10.97 -22.45 13.46
C ASP A 160 -9.75 -23.30 13.08
N ASP A 161 -8.73 -22.72 12.43
CA ASP A 161 -7.45 -23.41 12.16
C ASP A 161 -6.74 -23.83 13.47
N LEU A 162 -6.85 -23.01 14.52
CA LEU A 162 -6.30 -23.34 15.84
C LEU A 162 -7.11 -24.45 16.53
N ARG A 163 -8.44 -24.42 16.40
CA ARG A 163 -9.36 -25.45 16.92
C ARG A 163 -9.19 -26.78 16.20
N GLU A 164 -8.98 -26.75 14.88
CA GLU A 164 -8.73 -27.94 14.06
C GLU A 164 -7.38 -28.59 14.42
N LYS A 165 -6.34 -27.78 14.63
CA LYS A 165 -5.06 -28.25 15.17
C LYS A 165 -5.17 -28.82 16.58
N LEU A 166 -6.02 -28.22 17.42
CA LEU A 166 -6.33 -28.76 18.75
C LEU A 166 -7.20 -30.02 18.69
N SER A 167 -7.96 -30.28 17.62
CA SER A 167 -8.74 -31.51 17.50
C SER A 167 -7.92 -32.70 17.01
N ASN A 168 -6.73 -32.45 16.46
CA ASN A 168 -5.80 -33.50 16.04
C ASN A 168 -4.87 -33.86 17.22
N PHE A 169 -5.39 -34.67 18.14
CA PHE A 169 -4.56 -35.44 19.06
C PHE A 169 -4.36 -36.85 18.49
N GLU A 170 -3.13 -37.35 18.49
CA GLU A 170 -2.82 -38.78 18.30
C GLU A 170 -3.31 -39.60 19.49
#